data_AF-A0A5R9DS30-F1
#
_entry.id   AF-A0A5R9DS30-F1
#
_cell.length_a   1.000
_cell.length_b   1.000
_cell.length_c   1.000
_cell.angle_alpha   90.00
_cell.angle_beta   90.00
_cell.angle_gamma   90.00
#
_symmetry.space_group_name_H-M   'P 1'
#
loop_
_entity.id
_entity.type
_entity.pdbx_description
1 polymer ?
#
loop_
_entity_poly.entity_id
_entity_poly.type
_entity_poly.pdbx_seq_one_letter_code
_entity_poly.pdbx_strand_id
1 'polypeptide(L)'
;MLPSSFPPWSAGGGEPVPVRRRTTLRVRGPARLRGATVEAADIRAVTALLIAALAAQGTSTIRGMFHLRRGYARLLPNLATLGAEITTIPGGP
;
A
#
# COMPACT_ATOMS: atom_id res chain seq x y z
N MET A 1 -48.25 3.55 9.77
CA MET A 1 -47.35 4.26 8.83
C MET A 1 -45.96 3.67 8.98
N LEU A 2 -45.52 2.80 8.05
CA LEU A 2 -44.15 2.24 8.01
C LEU A 2 -43.25 3.15 7.16
N PRO A 3 -41.95 3.31 7.48
CA PRO A 3 -41.02 4.07 6.67
C PRO A 3 -40.66 3.31 5.38
N SER A 4 -40.79 4.00 4.25
CA SER A 4 -40.75 3.48 2.87
C SER A 4 -39.34 3.33 2.28
N SER A 5 -38.36 2.80 3.02
CA SER A 5 -37.00 2.62 2.48
C SER A 5 -36.38 1.30 2.91
N PHE A 6 -36.95 0.20 2.42
CA PHE A 6 -36.25 -1.07 2.37
C PHE A 6 -36.23 -1.56 0.91
N PRO A 7 -35.06 -1.81 0.31
CA PRO A 7 -34.98 -2.25 -1.07
C PRO A 7 -35.48 -3.70 -1.23
N PRO A 8 -36.11 -4.03 -2.37
CA PRO A 8 -36.91 -5.25 -2.56
C PRO A 8 -36.13 -6.58 -2.56
N TRP A 9 -34.79 -6.55 -2.51
CA TRP A 9 -33.94 -7.75 -2.48
C TRP A 9 -33.72 -8.36 -1.08
N SER A 10 -34.28 -7.75 -0.04
CA SER A 10 -34.15 -8.19 1.37
C SER A 10 -35.08 -9.36 1.76
N ALA A 11 -35.86 -9.91 0.82
CA ALA A 11 -36.75 -11.05 1.05
C ALA A 11 -36.07 -12.44 0.89
N GLY A 12 -34.75 -12.49 0.69
CA GLY A 12 -33.97 -13.73 0.77
C GLY A 12 -33.27 -13.83 2.13
N GLY A 13 -33.46 -14.94 2.85
CA GLY A 13 -32.95 -15.19 4.21
C GLY A 13 -31.42 -15.25 4.33
N GLY A 14 -30.75 -14.13 4.05
CA GLY A 14 -29.35 -13.90 4.38
C GLY A 14 -29.26 -13.08 5.65
N GLU A 15 -28.58 -13.62 6.66
CA GLU A 15 -28.21 -12.89 7.88
C GLU A 15 -27.55 -11.53 7.53
N PRO A 16 -27.89 -10.44 8.25
CA PRO A 16 -27.26 -9.14 8.03
C PRO A 16 -25.75 -9.25 8.20
N VAL A 17 -25.00 -9.03 7.12
CA VAL A 17 -23.54 -9.03 7.16
C VAL A 17 -23.08 -7.85 8.02
N PRO A 18 -22.35 -8.07 9.13
CA PRO A 18 -21.95 -6.99 10.02
C PRO A 18 -21.03 -6.02 9.27
N VAL A 19 -21.47 -4.77 9.15
CA VAL A 19 -20.68 -3.69 8.56
C VAL A 19 -19.45 -3.44 9.43
N ARG A 20 -18.27 -3.82 8.93
CA ARG A 20 -17.00 -3.66 9.67
C ARG A 20 -16.66 -2.18 9.86
N ARG A 21 -16.02 -1.85 10.99
CA ARG A 21 -15.56 -0.49 11.32
C ARG A 21 -14.80 0.14 10.15
N ARG A 22 -15.23 1.33 9.75
CA ARG A 22 -14.59 2.11 8.70
C ARG A 22 -13.34 2.80 9.26
N THR A 23 -12.16 2.30 8.92
CA THR A 23 -10.90 3.00 9.19
C THR A 23 -10.67 4.05 8.10
N THR A 24 -10.57 5.33 8.49
CA THR A 24 -10.33 6.44 7.55
C THR A 24 -9.02 7.13 7.90
N LEU A 25 -8.20 7.43 6.90
CA LEU A 25 -6.91 8.12 7.05
C LEU A 25 -6.98 9.44 6.26
N ARG A 26 -6.63 10.57 6.90
CA ARG A 26 -6.60 11.89 6.24
C ARG A 26 -5.17 12.22 5.82
N VAL A 27 -4.96 12.44 4.54
CA VAL A 27 -3.67 12.85 3.97
C VAL A 27 -3.71 14.36 3.69
N ARG A 28 -2.63 15.08 4.04
CA ARG A 28 -2.45 16.50 3.73
C ARG A 28 -1.20 16.67 2.89
N GLY A 29 -1.33 17.36 1.75
CA GLY A 29 -0.24 17.63 0.82
C GLY A 29 -0.30 19.05 0.26
N PRO A 30 0.76 19.49 -0.45
CA PRO A 30 1.95 18.71 -0.82
C PRO A 30 2.93 18.55 0.36
N ALA A 31 3.43 17.33 0.56
CA ALA A 31 4.47 17.03 1.55
C ALA A 31 5.79 16.75 0.84
N ARG A 32 6.87 17.45 1.23
CA ARG A 32 8.22 17.13 0.76
C ARG A 32 8.72 15.90 1.51
N LEU A 33 8.70 14.75 0.85
CA LEU A 33 9.22 13.51 1.41
C LEU A 33 10.74 13.58 1.52
N ARG A 34 11.30 12.97 2.57
CA ARG A 34 12.73 12.90 2.82
C ARG A 34 13.15 11.44 2.95
N GLY A 35 14.39 11.18 2.56
CA GLY A 35 15.03 9.89 2.74
C GLY A 35 14.92 9.39 4.17
N ALA A 36 14.44 8.17 4.35
CA ALA A 36 14.28 7.55 5.67
C ALA A 36 14.48 6.03 5.58
N THR A 37 14.77 5.41 6.72
CA THR A 37 14.71 3.94 6.85
C THR A 37 13.30 3.55 7.27
N VAL A 38 12.64 2.71 6.46
CA VAL A 38 11.27 2.27 6.67
C VAL A 38 11.15 0.76 6.52
N GLU A 39 10.14 0.17 7.14
CA GLU A 39 9.87 -1.27 7.08
C GLU A 39 8.49 -1.53 6.50
N ALA A 40 8.42 -2.42 5.53
CA ALA A 40 7.18 -2.77 4.87
C ALA A 40 6.57 -4.05 5.46
N ALA A 41 5.27 -4.01 5.78
CA ALA A 41 4.55 -5.12 6.40
C ALA A 41 3.88 -6.08 5.39
N ASP A 42 3.70 -5.64 4.14
CA ASP A 42 3.02 -6.42 3.11
C ASP A 42 3.39 -5.95 1.69
N ILE A 43 2.86 -6.65 0.68
CA ILE A 43 3.14 -6.39 -0.74
C ILE A 43 2.72 -4.98 -1.19
N ARG A 44 1.57 -4.47 -0.74
CA ARG A 44 1.09 -3.13 -1.10
C ARG A 44 1.89 -2.07 -0.37
N ALA A 45 2.23 -2.31 0.90
CA ALA A 45 3.08 -1.43 1.68
C ALA A 45 4.47 -1.25 1.02
N VAL A 46 5.12 -2.34 0.59
CA VAL A 46 6.42 -2.24 -0.12
C VAL A 46 6.30 -1.36 -1.36
N THR A 47 5.32 -1.61 -2.22
CA THR A 47 5.16 -0.86 -3.46
C THR A 47 4.86 0.62 -3.20
N ALA A 48 4.01 0.93 -2.23
CA ALA A 48 3.71 2.31 -1.84
C ALA A 48 4.95 3.03 -1.30
N LEU A 49 5.74 2.36 -0.45
CA LEU A 49 6.98 2.92 0.10
C LEU A 49 8.04 3.12 -0.99
N LEU A 50 8.12 2.22 -1.98
CA LEU A 50 9.04 2.36 -3.10
C LEU A 50 8.74 3.61 -3.93
N ILE A 51 7.46 3.84 -4.25
CA ILE A 51 7.02 5.05 -4.96
C ILE A 51 7.31 6.29 -4.11
N ALA A 52 7.02 6.24 -2.82
CA ALA A 52 7.31 7.34 -1.89
C ALA A 52 8.81 7.65 -1.82
N ALA A 53 9.66 6.63 -1.81
CA ALA A 53 11.11 6.75 -1.79
C ALA A 53 11.66 7.39 -3.08
N LEU A 54 11.14 6.99 -4.25
CA LEU A 54 11.52 7.59 -5.54
C LEU A 54 11.15 9.08 -5.64
N ALA A 55 10.10 9.50 -4.93
CA ALA A 55 9.69 10.92 -4.84
C ALA A 55 10.37 11.69 -3.69
N ALA A 56 11.11 11.01 -2.81
CA ALA A 56 11.74 11.61 -1.64
C ALA A 56 13.07 12.29 -1.98
N GLN A 57 13.40 13.32 -1.22
CA GLN A 57 14.72 13.96 -1.29
C GLN A 57 15.73 13.16 -0.47
N GLY A 58 16.81 12.73 -1.12
CA GLY A 58 17.88 11.92 -0.51
C GLY A 58 17.61 10.42 -0.60
N THR A 59 18.37 9.63 0.17
CA THR A 59 18.34 8.17 0.09
C THR A 59 17.35 7.57 1.07
N SER A 60 16.48 6.67 0.60
CA SER A 60 15.60 5.87 1.45
C SER A 60 16.02 4.42 1.49
N THR A 61 15.91 3.78 2.65
CA THR A 61 16.22 2.36 2.84
C THR A 61 14.94 1.64 3.21
N ILE A 62 14.50 0.69 2.38
CA ILE A 62 13.27 -0.07 2.61
C ILE A 62 13.63 -1.50 3.06
N ARG A 63 13.16 -1.88 4.25
CA ARG A 63 13.23 -3.25 4.79
C ARG A 63 11.94 -4.02 4.47
N GLY A 64 12.00 -5.35 4.53
CA GLY A 64 10.84 -6.22 4.24
C GLY A 64 10.60 -6.48 2.76
N MET A 65 11.62 -6.30 1.90
CA MET A 65 11.51 -6.46 0.44
C MET A 65 11.10 -7.88 -0.01
N PHE A 66 11.18 -8.89 0.86
CA PHE A 66 10.73 -10.25 0.55
C PHE A 66 9.23 -10.32 0.21
N HIS A 67 8.40 -9.41 0.74
CA HIS A 67 6.98 -9.32 0.41
C HIS A 67 6.73 -9.02 -1.08
N LEU A 68 7.66 -8.32 -1.75
CA LEU A 68 7.52 -7.91 -3.15
C LEU A 68 7.51 -9.11 -4.12
N ARG A 69 8.22 -10.18 -3.76
CA ARG A 69 8.36 -11.39 -4.59
C ARG A 69 7.04 -12.15 -4.75
N ARG A 70 6.03 -11.89 -3.91
CA ARG A 70 4.73 -12.59 -3.94
C ARG A 70 3.76 -12.12 -5.02
N GLY A 71 4.08 -11.08 -5.78
CA GLY A 71 3.19 -10.58 -6.85
C GLY A 71 3.78 -9.57 -7.83
N TYR A 72 5.04 -9.15 -7.63
CA TYR A 72 5.70 -8.11 -8.45
C TYR A 72 7.12 -8.53 -8.85
N ALA A 73 7.27 -9.74 -9.40
CA ALA A 73 8.57 -10.37 -9.70
C ALA A 73 9.53 -9.52 -10.55
N ARG A 74 9.02 -8.54 -11.32
CA ARG A 74 9.81 -7.67 -12.20
C ARG A 74 9.71 -6.18 -11.89
N LEU A 75 9.13 -5.78 -10.76
CA LEU A 75 8.94 -4.36 -10.47
C LEU A 75 10.28 -3.59 -10.39
N LEU A 76 11.27 -4.10 -9.66
CA LEU A 76 12.56 -3.42 -9.51
C LEU A 76 13.32 -3.29 -10.84
N PRO A 77 13.48 -4.36 -11.65
CA PRO A 77 14.07 -4.24 -12.99
C PRO A 77 13.34 -3.23 -13.87
N ASN A 78 12.00 -3.26 -13.88
CA ASN A 78 11.21 -2.35 -14.70
C ASN A 78 11.42 -0.89 -14.27
N LEU A 79 11.45 -0.60 -12.97
CA LEU A 79 11.73 0.75 -12.47
C LEU A 79 13.15 1.19 -12.82
N ALA A 80 14.13 0.29 -12.73
CA ALA A 80 15.50 0.59 -13.16
C ALA A 80 15.57 0.94 -14.66
N THR A 81 14.80 0.26 -15.52
CA THR A 81 14.72 0.63 -16.96
C THR A 81 14.10 2.00 -17.20
N LEU A 82 13.34 2.52 -16.25
CA LEU A 82 12.76 3.86 -16.29
C LEU A 82 13.68 4.93 -15.67
N GLY A 83 14.90 4.56 -15.27
CA GLY A 83 15.89 5.47 -14.68
C GLY A 83 15.84 5.56 -13.15
N ALA A 84 15.11 4.67 -12.47
CA ALA A 84 15.12 4.63 -11.01
C ALA A 84 16.46 4.12 -10.49
N GLU A 85 17.10 4.88 -9.60
CA GLU A 85 18.32 4.47 -8.90
C GLU A 85 17.97 3.60 -7.69
N ILE A 86 18.09 2.28 -7.86
CA ILE A 86 17.70 1.30 -6.83
C ILE A 86 18.81 0.27 -6.67
N THR A 87 19.28 0.10 -5.43
CA THR A 87 20.28 -0.93 -5.08
C THR A 87 19.70 -1.87 -4.03
N THR A 88 19.81 -3.17 -4.27
CA THR A 88 19.42 -4.19 -3.27
C THR A 88 20.66 -4.59 -2.49
N ILE A 89 20.65 -4.34 -1.18
CA ILE A 89 21.68 -4.82 -0.26
C ILE A 89 21.25 -6.15 0.37
N PRO A 90 22.14 -7.15 0.48
CA PRO A 90 21.88 -8.33 1.28
C PRO A 90 21.61 -7.91 2.73
N GLY A 91 20.57 -8.48 3.35
CA GLY A 91 20.40 -8.35 4.79
C GLY A 91 21.60 -9.01 5.47
N GLY A 92 22.42 -8.22 6.16
CA GLY A 92 23.44 -8.75 7.06
C GLY A 92 22.79 -9.51 8.23
N PRO A 93 23.57 -10.37 8.93
CA PRO A 93 23.08 -11.15 10.07
C PRO A 93 22.49 -10.27 11.18
#